data_AF-A1T5X9-F1
#
_entry.id   AF-A1T5X9-F1
#
_cell.length_a   1.000
_cell.length_b   1.000
_cell.length_c   1.000
_cell.angle_alpha   90.00
_cell.angle_beta   90.00
_cell.angle_gamma   90.00
#
_symmetry.space_group_name_H-M   'P 1'
#
loop_
_entity.id
_entity.type
_entity.pdbx_description
1 polymer ?
#
loop_
_entity_poly.entity_id
_entity_poly.type
_entity_poly.pdbx_seq_one_letter_code
_entity_poly.pdbx_strand_id
1 'polypeptide(L)'
;MGKLCAEWSLTAGNIAVHEVHTRLVVRRRGPMTVPPMQPPGGRQSWPPNGPTPPSKPSRMPWILIGISLSAVLALVVGVLVWQGTSARGPGSSGPIGSTIGDDRSVRMLSEEDPVCDGWTGAADKLAKVQESWTSTDRSTSATDWTPEQRAVIESVGSAMTSAADEFEVLLPRAEHIVLRELIAQTIVYLRLFVERIPSYVEVDSRIAGVAGNFSGAVTYMCSAVPLVPTNSGRVELAESHVADPNSLVPFITHRDIACERLVGLFDRQNAVLRGWAATDSSIPAAHWSAEQETLNRAARTVISGDVAEVQEVAAATDNGLMQDLLNAQALYMSAFADAIPTYAPDDAQLWSVATYLGGGLSAACKVEL
;
A
#
# COMPACT_ATOMS: atom_id res chain seq x y z
N MET A 1 10.94 -7.71 14.07
CA MET A 1 11.18 -6.52 13.22
C MET A 1 9.89 -5.79 12.78
N GLY A 2 8.74 -5.94 13.46
CA GLY A 2 7.44 -5.47 12.93
C GLY A 2 7.07 -3.99 13.01
N LYS A 3 7.95 -3.07 13.45
CA LYS A 3 7.59 -1.64 13.58
C LYS A 3 7.94 -0.76 12.38
N LEU A 4 8.86 -1.17 11.51
CA LEU A 4 9.32 -0.32 10.40
C LEU A 4 8.45 -0.38 9.14
N CYS A 5 7.60 -1.40 8.98
CA CYS A 5 6.70 -1.50 7.81
C CYS A 5 5.34 -0.83 8.01
N ALA A 6 4.86 -0.70 9.26
CA ALA A 6 3.55 -0.13 9.57
C ALA A 6 3.42 1.36 9.18
N GLU A 7 4.52 2.13 9.19
CA GLU A 7 4.51 3.55 8.76
C GLU A 7 4.52 3.73 7.22
N TRP A 8 4.80 2.67 6.45
CA TRP A 8 4.87 2.76 4.98
C TRP A 8 3.49 2.62 4.31
N SER A 9 2.58 1.84 4.91
CA SER A 9 1.19 1.71 4.44
C SER A 9 0.40 3.03 4.45
N LEU A 10 0.88 4.07 5.17
CA LEU A 10 0.22 5.38 5.28
C LEU A 10 0.94 6.51 4.51
N THR A 11 2.08 6.23 3.87
CA THR A 11 2.87 7.27 3.15
C THR A 11 2.87 7.10 1.62
N ALA A 12 2.40 5.97 1.09
CA ALA A 12 2.15 5.76 -0.34
C ALA A 12 0.91 6.52 -0.86
N GLY A 13 0.86 7.86 -0.73
CA GLY A 13 -0.27 8.65 -1.24
C GLY A 13 -0.26 10.17 -1.02
N ASN A 14 0.57 10.72 -0.13
CA ASN A 14 0.57 12.16 0.15
C ASN A 14 1.40 12.98 -0.85
N ILE A 15 0.89 13.13 -2.07
CA ILE A 15 1.22 14.31 -2.89
C ILE A 15 0.29 15.44 -2.49
N ALA A 16 0.86 16.56 -2.07
CA ALA A 16 0.10 17.75 -1.72
C ALA A 16 -0.55 18.36 -2.97
N VAL A 17 -1.86 18.16 -3.15
CA VAL A 17 -2.62 18.85 -4.19
C VAL A 17 -2.75 20.33 -3.80
N HIS A 18 -1.88 21.17 -4.36
CA HIS A 18 -2.03 22.62 -4.26
C HIS A 18 -3.19 23.11 -5.13
N GLU A 19 -4.32 23.41 -4.50
CA GLU A 19 -5.52 23.91 -5.17
C GLU A 19 -5.32 25.35 -5.68
N VAL A 20 -5.12 25.51 -6.98
CA VAL A 20 -5.01 26.83 -7.63
C VAL A 20 -6.41 27.38 -7.94
N HIS A 21 -6.89 28.31 -7.10
CA HIS A 21 -8.16 29.01 -7.32
C HIS A 21 -8.10 30.01 -8.50
N THR A 22 -8.44 29.57 -9.71
CA THR A 22 -8.63 30.45 -10.87
C THR A 22 -10.04 31.07 -10.85
N ARG A 23 -10.15 32.35 -10.48
CA ARG A 23 -11.43 33.08 -10.49
C ARG A 23 -11.91 33.36 -11.92
N LEU A 24 -13.02 32.76 -12.34
CA LEU A 24 -13.76 33.18 -13.54
C LEU A 24 -14.80 34.26 -13.21
N VAL A 25 -14.68 35.41 -13.87
CA VAL A 25 -15.60 36.55 -13.74
C VAL A 25 -16.62 36.52 -14.87
N VAL A 26 -17.91 36.45 -14.53
CA VAL A 26 -19.02 36.63 -15.48
C VAL A 26 -19.92 37.78 -15.03
N ARG A 27 -20.29 38.70 -15.93
CA ARG A 27 -20.99 39.96 -15.58
C ARG A 27 -21.95 40.47 -16.67
N ARG A 28 -23.26 40.50 -16.38
CA ARG A 28 -24.35 41.46 -16.79
C ARG A 28 -25.74 40.80 -16.55
N ARG A 29 -26.63 41.34 -15.68
CA ARG A 29 -27.70 42.37 -15.89
C ARG A 29 -28.76 41.95 -16.93
N GLY A 30 -30.09 42.01 -16.75
CA GLY A 30 -31.09 42.44 -15.72
C GLY A 30 -32.52 42.25 -16.34
N PRO A 31 -33.66 42.89 -15.92
CA PRO A 31 -34.01 43.70 -14.74
C PRO A 31 -35.41 43.45 -14.04
N MET A 32 -35.57 44.03 -12.84
CA MET A 32 -36.76 44.54 -12.07
C MET A 32 -38.25 44.19 -12.39
N THR A 33 -39.02 43.96 -11.30
CA THR A 33 -40.30 44.66 -10.92
C THR A 33 -40.53 44.60 -9.38
N VAL A 34 -41.34 45.51 -8.79
CA VAL A 34 -41.57 45.67 -7.32
C VAL A 34 -43.05 46.10 -7.00
N PRO A 35 -43.51 46.39 -5.75
CA PRO A 35 -44.68 45.77 -5.08
C PRO A 35 -45.93 46.70 -4.99
N PRO A 36 -46.99 46.41 -4.16
CA PRO A 36 -47.04 47.00 -2.78
C PRO A 36 -47.94 46.30 -1.70
N MET A 37 -47.72 46.60 -0.39
CA MET A 37 -48.71 47.16 0.59
C MET A 37 -48.41 46.92 2.10
N GLN A 38 -48.60 47.99 2.88
CA GLN A 38 -48.69 48.20 4.36
C GLN A 38 -49.61 49.46 4.55
N PRO A 39 -49.81 50.12 5.73
CA PRO A 39 -49.50 49.84 7.14
C PRO A 39 -50.84 49.74 7.94
N PRO A 40 -51.25 50.47 9.03
CA PRO A 40 -50.62 51.41 10.00
C PRO A 40 -50.24 50.69 11.33
N GLY A 41 -49.80 51.30 12.44
CA GLY A 41 -49.33 52.66 12.80
C GLY A 41 -49.04 52.71 14.33
N GLY A 42 -48.36 53.68 14.95
CA GLY A 42 -47.64 54.87 14.48
C GLY A 42 -47.12 55.75 15.67
N ARG A 43 -46.46 56.89 15.38
CA ARG A 43 -46.04 58.00 16.31
C ARG A 43 -44.95 57.64 17.37
N GLN A 44 -43.98 58.50 17.77
CA GLN A 44 -43.60 59.88 17.36
C GLN A 44 -42.15 60.24 17.83
N SER A 45 -41.51 61.22 17.18
CA SER A 45 -40.36 62.08 17.62
C SER A 45 -38.93 61.53 17.89
N TRP A 46 -37.94 62.36 17.50
CA TRP A 46 -36.46 62.31 17.67
C TRP A 46 -35.98 63.72 18.17
N PRO A 47 -34.68 64.03 18.43
CA PRO A 47 -33.60 63.41 19.26
C PRO A 47 -32.91 64.51 20.14
N PRO A 48 -31.58 64.57 20.48
CA PRO A 48 -30.41 63.67 20.29
C PRO A 48 -29.41 63.50 21.48
N ASN A 49 -28.29 62.81 21.17
CA ASN A 49 -26.92 62.88 21.76
C ASN A 49 -26.46 61.70 22.66
N GLY A 50 -25.29 61.14 22.33
CA GLY A 50 -24.51 60.22 23.18
C GLY A 50 -23.89 59.03 22.42
N PRO A 51 -22.55 58.89 22.35
CA PRO A 51 -21.90 57.75 21.67
C PRO A 51 -21.81 56.52 22.59
N THR A 52 -22.12 55.34 22.06
CA THR A 52 -21.94 54.05 22.75
C THR A 52 -20.65 53.34 22.29
N PRO A 53 -19.91 52.67 23.20
CA PRO A 53 -18.65 51.99 22.88
C PRO A 53 -18.87 50.61 22.23
N PRO A 54 -17.88 50.07 21.49
CA PRO A 54 -18.02 48.83 20.74
C PRO A 54 -18.12 47.58 21.63
N SER A 55 -18.91 46.61 21.17
CA SER A 55 -19.12 45.33 21.84
C SER A 55 -17.89 44.40 21.76
N LYS A 56 -17.64 43.67 22.84
CA LYS A 56 -16.62 42.61 22.88
C LYS A 56 -17.15 41.33 22.22
N PRO A 57 -16.39 40.65 21.35
CA PRO A 57 -16.71 39.28 20.94
C PRO A 57 -16.48 38.30 22.10
N SER A 58 -17.24 37.21 22.12
CA SER A 58 -17.25 36.20 23.18
C SER A 58 -16.00 35.31 23.18
N ARG A 59 -15.62 34.85 24.39
CA ARG A 59 -14.53 33.88 24.59
C ARG A 59 -15.08 32.45 24.51
N MET A 60 -14.57 31.67 23.56
CA MET A 60 -14.72 30.21 23.54
C MET A 60 -13.58 29.59 24.37
N PRO A 61 -13.83 28.67 25.32
CA PRO A 61 -12.76 28.06 26.10
C PRO A 61 -12.15 26.82 25.40
N TRP A 62 -10.84 26.89 25.21
CA TRP A 62 -9.80 25.82 25.23
C TRP A 62 -10.27 24.35 25.12
N ILE A 63 -9.86 23.61 24.07
CA ILE A 63 -8.54 22.98 23.95
C ILE A 63 -8.23 22.03 25.12
N LEU A 64 -8.32 20.73 24.85
CA LEU A 64 -7.43 19.72 25.44
C LEU A 64 -6.76 18.96 24.30
N ILE A 65 -5.52 19.34 24.01
CA ILE A 65 -4.61 18.56 23.18
C ILE A 65 -4.21 17.34 24.01
N GLY A 66 -4.58 16.15 23.55
CA GLY A 66 -4.08 14.89 24.12
C GLY A 66 -2.60 14.73 23.77
N ILE A 67 -1.72 15.16 24.66
CA ILE A 67 -0.27 15.01 24.50
C ILE A 67 0.08 13.53 24.69
N SER A 68 0.41 12.83 23.61
CA SER A 68 0.98 11.49 23.65
C SER A 68 2.42 11.54 24.17
N LEU A 69 2.58 11.34 25.48
CA LEU A 69 3.88 11.10 26.11
C LEU A 69 4.37 9.69 25.77
N SER A 70 4.89 9.52 24.56
CA SER A 70 5.58 8.31 24.10
C SER A 70 6.93 8.15 24.80
N ALA A 71 6.91 7.75 26.07
CA ALA A 71 8.09 7.31 26.80
C ALA A 71 8.47 5.89 26.39
N VAL A 72 9.69 5.74 25.88
CA VAL A 72 10.27 4.48 25.41
C VAL A 72 10.73 3.61 26.58
N LEU A 73 10.36 2.32 26.63
CA LEU A 73 11.34 1.22 26.76
C LEU A 73 10.78 -0.19 26.49
N ALA A 74 11.70 -1.03 26.01
CA ALA A 74 11.57 -2.39 25.50
C ALA A 74 10.92 -3.47 26.39
N LEU A 75 10.44 -4.53 25.72
CA LEU A 75 10.96 -5.88 25.97
C LEU A 75 10.82 -6.78 24.72
N VAL A 76 11.91 -7.48 24.36
CA VAL A 76 11.96 -8.54 23.35
C VAL A 76 12.54 -9.78 24.01
N VAL A 77 11.74 -10.82 24.21
CA VAL A 77 12.08 -12.26 24.29
C VAL A 77 10.76 -12.99 23.95
N GLY A 78 10.71 -14.03 23.11
CA GLY A 78 11.79 -14.97 22.85
C GLY A 78 11.78 -15.67 21.51
N VAL A 79 13.00 -15.90 21.05
CA VAL A 79 13.37 -16.99 20.16
C VAL A 79 13.05 -18.31 20.86
N LEU A 80 12.22 -19.16 20.24
CA LEU A 80 12.28 -20.59 20.49
C LEU A 80 12.96 -21.27 19.31
N VAL A 81 14.11 -21.86 19.62
CA VAL A 81 14.96 -22.65 18.75
C VAL A 81 14.19 -23.86 18.23
N TRP A 82 14.08 -24.01 16.91
CA TRP A 82 13.91 -25.33 16.31
C TRP A 82 15.09 -25.68 15.41
N GLN A 83 16.21 -26.06 16.05
CA GLN A 83 17.24 -26.85 15.39
C GLN A 83 16.72 -28.29 15.22
N GLY A 84 15.87 -28.49 14.21
CA GLY A 84 15.48 -29.82 13.76
C GLY A 84 16.66 -30.51 13.06
N THR A 85 17.47 -31.26 13.80
CA THR A 85 18.56 -32.07 13.23
C THR A 85 18.01 -33.28 12.48
N SER A 86 17.51 -33.07 11.25
CA SER A 86 17.12 -34.15 10.35
C SER A 86 18.36 -34.81 9.76
N ALA A 87 18.80 -35.90 10.39
CA ALA A 87 19.86 -36.75 9.87
C ALA A 87 19.46 -37.30 8.49
N ARG A 88 20.33 -37.12 7.48
CA ARG A 88 20.14 -37.70 6.15
C ARG A 88 20.23 -39.22 6.21
N GLY A 89 19.10 -39.90 6.05
CA GLY A 89 19.06 -41.30 5.64
C GLY A 89 19.37 -41.44 4.14
N PRO A 90 20.12 -42.46 3.69
CA PRO A 90 20.46 -42.61 2.28
C PRO A 90 19.38 -43.37 1.49
N GLY A 91 18.88 -42.74 0.42
CA GLY A 91 18.50 -43.42 -0.83
C GLY A 91 17.06 -43.91 -1.00
N SER A 92 16.36 -43.31 -1.96
CA SER A 92 15.77 -44.07 -3.07
C SER A 92 15.72 -43.21 -4.34
N SER A 93 16.46 -43.62 -5.38
CA SER A 93 16.43 -42.96 -6.69
C SER A 93 15.32 -43.59 -7.55
N GLY A 94 14.16 -42.93 -7.61
CA GLY A 94 13.11 -43.22 -8.59
C GLY A 94 13.33 -42.44 -9.91
N PRO A 95 12.72 -42.86 -11.05
CA PRO A 95 13.02 -42.27 -12.35
C PRO A 95 12.46 -40.86 -12.52
N ILE A 96 13.26 -39.98 -13.12
CA ILE A 96 12.83 -38.67 -13.63
C ILE A 96 11.88 -38.91 -14.81
N GLY A 97 10.67 -38.33 -14.78
CA GLY A 97 9.68 -38.59 -15.82
C GLY A 97 8.29 -38.01 -15.58
N SER A 98 8.20 -36.77 -15.07
CA SER A 98 6.98 -35.97 -15.19
C SER A 98 7.34 -34.62 -15.79
N THR A 99 6.79 -34.30 -16.95
CA THR A 99 6.59 -32.90 -17.36
C THR A 99 5.54 -32.32 -16.44
N ILE A 100 5.99 -31.79 -15.31
CA ILE A 100 5.20 -30.89 -14.48
C ILE A 100 4.90 -29.68 -15.37
N GLY A 101 3.62 -29.48 -15.70
CA GLY A 101 3.19 -28.19 -16.24
C GLY A 101 3.35 -27.16 -15.11
N ASP A 102 3.96 -26.02 -15.41
CA ASP A 102 4.05 -24.90 -14.46
C ASP A 102 2.65 -24.64 -13.86
N ASP A 103 2.55 -24.61 -12.53
CA ASP A 103 1.30 -24.30 -11.84
C ASP A 103 0.92 -22.84 -12.14
N ARG A 104 -0.03 -22.66 -13.06
CA ARG A 104 -0.56 -21.36 -13.46
C ARG A 104 -1.65 -20.83 -12.53
N SER A 105 -2.00 -21.54 -11.45
CA SER A 105 -3.09 -21.10 -10.59
C SER A 105 -2.72 -19.83 -9.79
N VAL A 106 -3.54 -18.80 -9.91
CA VAL A 106 -3.44 -17.58 -9.10
C VAL A 106 -4.08 -17.88 -7.75
N ARG A 107 -3.21 -18.15 -6.76
CA ARG A 107 -3.60 -18.53 -5.40
C ARG A 107 -2.78 -17.78 -4.36
N MET A 108 -3.13 -17.98 -3.09
CA MET A 108 -2.24 -17.64 -1.98
C MET A 108 -1.10 -18.65 -1.90
N LEU A 109 0.08 -18.18 -1.49
CA LEU A 109 1.24 -19.02 -1.25
C LEU A 109 1.02 -19.87 0.01
N SER A 110 0.55 -21.11 -0.18
CA SER A 110 0.20 -22.05 0.89
C SER A 110 1.32 -23.02 1.28
N GLU A 111 2.40 -23.05 0.50
CA GLU A 111 3.57 -23.91 0.69
C GLU A 111 4.83 -23.06 0.47
N GLU A 112 5.95 -23.47 1.05
CA GLU A 112 7.20 -22.71 0.98
C GLU A 112 7.82 -22.80 -0.42
N ASP A 113 7.95 -21.66 -1.10
CA ASP A 113 8.59 -21.57 -2.43
C ASP A 113 10.12 -21.55 -2.28
N PRO A 114 10.87 -22.30 -3.12
CA PRO A 114 12.34 -22.35 -3.06
C PRO A 114 13.06 -20.99 -3.25
N VAL A 115 12.38 -19.91 -3.65
CA VAL A 115 12.96 -18.56 -3.67
C VAL A 115 12.91 -17.83 -2.33
N CYS A 116 12.03 -18.20 -1.39
CA CYS A 116 11.73 -17.37 -0.21
C CYS A 116 12.94 -17.07 0.69
N ASP A 117 13.77 -18.08 0.98
CA ASP A 117 15.02 -17.92 1.76
C ASP A 117 16.01 -16.98 1.06
N GLY A 118 16.26 -17.22 -0.24
CA GLY A 118 17.21 -16.45 -1.03
C GLY A 118 16.75 -15.01 -1.26
N TRP A 119 15.44 -14.84 -1.48
CA TRP A 119 14.78 -13.55 -1.59
C TRP A 119 14.96 -12.72 -0.32
N THR A 120 14.61 -13.29 0.84
CA THR A 120 14.66 -12.57 2.13
C THR A 120 16.08 -12.09 2.43
N GLY A 121 17.08 -12.95 2.20
CA GLY A 121 18.49 -12.59 2.36
C GLY A 121 18.99 -11.50 1.41
N ALA A 122 18.42 -11.38 0.20
CA ALA A 122 18.75 -10.31 -0.75
C ALA A 122 18.00 -9.00 -0.42
N ALA A 123 16.71 -9.09 -0.07
CA ALA A 123 15.87 -7.97 0.34
C ALA A 123 16.40 -7.27 1.62
N ASP A 124 16.85 -8.04 2.61
CA ASP A 124 17.44 -7.50 3.85
C ASP A 124 18.72 -6.68 3.59
N LYS A 125 19.57 -7.10 2.64
CA LYS A 125 20.77 -6.33 2.22
C LYS A 125 20.36 -4.98 1.65
N LEU A 126 19.35 -4.97 0.77
CA LEU A 126 18.85 -3.76 0.12
C LEU A 126 18.23 -2.81 1.16
N ALA A 127 17.33 -3.32 2.00
CA ALA A 127 16.66 -2.55 3.04
C ALA A 127 17.65 -1.85 3.98
N LYS A 128 18.76 -2.52 4.34
CA LYS A 128 19.82 -1.95 5.17
C LYS A 128 20.54 -0.76 4.53
N VAL A 129 20.71 -0.73 3.21
CA VAL A 129 21.28 0.46 2.52
C VAL A 129 20.24 1.58 2.43
N GLN A 130 18.98 1.21 2.18
CA GLN A 130 17.86 2.13 2.04
C GLN A 130 17.50 2.89 3.33
N GLU A 131 17.91 2.44 4.52
CA GLU A 131 17.73 3.18 5.79
C GLU A 131 18.25 4.63 5.72
N SER A 132 19.32 4.88 4.97
CA SER A 132 19.84 6.25 4.72
C SER A 132 18.93 7.08 3.78
N TRP A 133 18.28 6.41 2.82
CA TRP A 133 17.34 7.04 1.88
C TRP A 133 16.05 7.45 2.56
N THR A 134 15.56 6.67 3.54
CA THR A 134 14.27 6.96 4.20
C THR A 134 14.25 8.31 4.92
N SER A 135 15.42 8.82 5.34
CA SER A 135 15.59 10.16 5.91
C SER A 135 15.86 11.28 4.90
N THR A 136 16.04 10.96 3.61
CA THR A 136 16.36 11.94 2.56
C THR A 136 15.09 12.56 1.99
N ASP A 137 15.08 13.88 1.79
CA ASP A 137 14.00 14.55 1.08
C ASP A 137 13.93 14.08 -0.38
N ARG A 138 12.79 13.47 -0.75
CA ARG A 138 12.51 12.92 -2.08
C ARG A 138 11.90 13.95 -3.04
N SER A 139 11.55 15.15 -2.58
CA SER A 139 11.05 16.23 -3.44
C SER A 139 12.16 17.02 -4.13
N THR A 140 13.40 16.99 -3.61
CA THR A 140 14.56 17.65 -4.22
C THR A 140 14.97 16.93 -5.52
N SER A 141 15.11 17.68 -6.61
CA SER A 141 15.52 17.16 -7.93
C SER A 141 17.02 16.84 -8.03
N ALA A 142 17.41 16.03 -9.01
CA ALA A 142 18.81 15.70 -9.28
C ALA A 142 19.70 16.91 -9.61
N THR A 143 19.14 18.04 -10.07
CA THR A 143 19.92 19.26 -10.30
C THR A 143 20.16 20.06 -9.03
N ASP A 144 19.35 19.84 -7.99
CA ASP A 144 19.35 20.62 -6.75
C ASP A 144 19.99 19.86 -5.55
N TRP A 145 20.32 18.57 -5.73
CA TRP A 145 20.97 17.76 -4.69
C TRP A 145 22.31 18.32 -4.22
N THR A 146 22.52 18.32 -2.90
CA THR A 146 23.86 18.48 -2.32
C THR A 146 24.75 17.27 -2.67
N PRO A 147 26.09 17.39 -2.58
CA PRO A 147 26.99 16.26 -2.77
C PRO A 147 26.67 15.05 -1.87
N GLU A 148 26.20 15.30 -0.66
CA GLU A 148 25.81 14.26 0.31
C GLU A 148 24.52 13.55 -0.10
N GLN A 149 23.49 14.30 -0.52
CA GLN A 149 22.24 13.71 -1.05
C GLN A 149 22.53 12.85 -2.28
N ARG A 150 23.35 13.36 -3.21
CA ARG A 150 23.79 12.63 -4.40
C ARG A 150 24.52 11.33 -4.03
N ALA A 151 25.49 11.39 -3.10
CA ALA A 151 26.24 10.20 -2.67
C ALA A 151 25.35 9.13 -2.00
N VAL A 152 24.33 9.54 -1.23
CA VAL A 152 23.33 8.61 -0.66
C VAL A 152 22.53 7.94 -1.77
N ILE A 153 22.02 8.71 -2.73
CA ILE A 153 21.15 8.18 -3.81
C ILE A 153 21.94 7.33 -4.81
N GLU A 154 23.21 7.66 -5.10
CA GLU A 154 24.11 6.83 -5.92
C GLU A 154 24.45 5.50 -5.22
N SER A 155 24.71 5.53 -3.90
CA SER A 155 24.91 4.32 -3.09
C SER A 155 23.67 3.40 -3.10
N VAL A 156 22.49 4.00 -2.95
CA VAL A 156 21.19 3.33 -3.06
C VAL A 156 20.99 2.73 -4.44
N GLY A 157 21.29 3.46 -5.52
CA GLY A 157 21.18 2.96 -6.90
C GLY A 157 22.08 1.76 -7.17
N SER A 158 23.30 1.76 -6.62
CA SER A 158 24.23 0.62 -6.66
C SER A 158 23.68 -0.61 -5.93
N ALA A 159 23.06 -0.41 -4.76
CA ALA A 159 22.41 -1.47 -4.01
C ALA A 159 21.14 -2.01 -4.72
N MET A 160 20.34 -1.14 -5.34
CA MET A 160 19.17 -1.52 -6.14
C MET A 160 19.57 -2.32 -7.39
N THR A 161 20.67 -1.94 -8.04
CA THR A 161 21.26 -2.71 -9.15
C THR A 161 21.68 -4.11 -8.68
N SER A 162 22.45 -4.17 -7.60
CA SER A 162 22.92 -5.45 -7.03
C SER A 162 21.76 -6.37 -6.60
N ALA A 163 20.70 -5.79 -6.02
CA ALA A 163 19.51 -6.53 -5.64
C ALA A 163 18.72 -7.04 -6.86
N ALA A 164 18.57 -6.21 -7.91
CA ALA A 164 17.92 -6.63 -9.15
C ALA A 164 18.66 -7.82 -9.80
N ASP A 165 19.99 -7.82 -9.77
CA ASP A 165 20.80 -8.92 -10.30
C ASP A 165 20.70 -10.20 -9.43
N GLU A 166 20.67 -10.08 -8.10
CA GLU A 166 20.40 -11.22 -7.20
C GLU A 166 18.97 -11.78 -7.40
N PHE A 167 17.99 -10.90 -7.62
CA PHE A 167 16.60 -11.28 -7.89
C PHE A 167 16.41 -11.94 -9.26
N GLU A 168 17.13 -11.52 -10.31
CA GLU A 168 17.08 -12.18 -11.62
C GLU A 168 17.61 -13.62 -11.56
N VAL A 169 18.58 -13.90 -10.68
CA VAL A 169 19.06 -15.27 -10.41
C VAL A 169 18.05 -16.09 -9.58
N LEU A 170 17.11 -15.45 -8.87
CA LEU A 170 16.01 -16.11 -8.15
C LEU A 170 14.79 -16.36 -9.04
N LEU A 171 14.45 -15.42 -9.93
CA LEU A 171 13.26 -15.42 -10.79
C LEU A 171 12.91 -16.78 -11.43
N PRO A 172 13.79 -17.47 -12.19
CA PRO A 172 13.44 -18.73 -12.85
C PRO A 172 13.30 -19.93 -11.90
N ARG A 173 13.50 -19.74 -10.59
CA ARG A 173 13.31 -20.76 -9.55
C ARG A 173 11.99 -20.62 -8.80
N ALA A 174 11.24 -19.53 -8.97
CA ALA A 174 9.94 -19.35 -8.32
C ALA A 174 8.92 -20.33 -8.90
N GLU A 175 8.39 -21.23 -8.09
CA GLU A 175 7.40 -22.22 -8.51
C GLU A 175 6.00 -21.59 -8.53
N HIS A 176 5.71 -20.67 -7.61
CA HIS A 176 4.44 -19.95 -7.52
C HIS A 176 4.36 -18.79 -8.54
N ILE A 177 3.37 -18.82 -9.44
CA ILE A 177 3.24 -17.85 -10.55
C ILE A 177 3.24 -16.38 -10.10
N VAL A 178 2.47 -16.04 -9.05
CA VAL A 178 2.40 -14.67 -8.51
C VAL A 178 3.74 -14.22 -7.91
N LEU A 179 4.54 -15.12 -7.34
CA LEU A 179 5.88 -14.75 -6.86
C LEU A 179 6.80 -14.46 -8.03
N ARG A 180 6.76 -15.30 -9.08
CA ARG A 180 7.55 -15.12 -10.30
C ARG A 180 7.27 -13.76 -10.95
N GLU A 181 5.99 -13.40 -11.09
CA GLU A 181 5.56 -12.11 -11.64
C GLU A 181 5.96 -10.91 -10.77
N LEU A 182 5.79 -11.00 -9.44
CA LEU A 182 6.21 -9.94 -8.53
C LEU A 182 7.72 -9.73 -8.54
N ILE A 183 8.51 -10.81 -8.55
CA ILE A 183 9.98 -10.75 -8.63
C ILE A 183 10.39 -10.08 -9.95
N ALA A 184 9.79 -10.47 -11.08
CA ALA A 184 10.03 -9.85 -12.38
C ALA A 184 9.73 -8.34 -12.36
N GLN A 185 8.58 -7.93 -11.83
CA GLN A 185 8.24 -6.50 -11.75
C GLN A 185 9.10 -5.74 -10.72
N THR A 186 9.53 -6.34 -9.61
CA THR A 186 10.53 -5.70 -8.74
C THR A 186 11.84 -5.45 -9.49
N ILE A 187 12.37 -6.43 -10.23
CA ILE A 187 13.60 -6.26 -11.04
C ILE A 187 13.44 -5.10 -12.03
N VAL A 188 12.33 -5.06 -12.77
CA VAL A 188 12.02 -4.01 -13.76
C VAL A 188 11.99 -2.63 -13.12
N TYR A 189 11.20 -2.43 -12.06
CA TYR A 189 11.04 -1.11 -11.45
C TYR A 189 12.26 -0.68 -10.63
N LEU A 190 13.09 -1.61 -10.11
CA LEU A 190 14.41 -1.26 -9.57
C LEU A 190 15.32 -0.69 -10.67
N ARG A 191 15.41 -1.36 -11.84
CA ARG A 191 16.26 -0.93 -12.95
C ARG A 191 15.79 0.41 -13.54
N LEU A 192 14.48 0.56 -13.79
CA LEU A 192 13.89 1.84 -14.22
C LEU A 192 14.20 2.99 -13.25
N PHE A 193 14.16 2.74 -11.94
CA PHE A 193 14.48 3.79 -10.97
C PHE A 193 15.95 4.19 -11.04
N VAL A 194 16.87 3.22 -11.14
CA VAL A 194 18.31 3.47 -11.30
C VAL A 194 18.61 4.28 -12.57
N GLU A 195 17.94 3.97 -13.69
CA GLU A 195 18.05 4.73 -14.94
C GLU A 195 17.60 6.19 -14.80
N ARG A 196 16.65 6.49 -13.90
CA ARG A 196 16.15 7.85 -13.64
C ARG A 196 17.02 8.67 -12.70
N ILE A 197 17.87 8.04 -11.86
CA ILE A 197 18.73 8.75 -10.87
C ILE A 197 19.48 9.97 -11.46
N PRO A 198 20.13 9.90 -12.63
CA PRO A 198 20.88 11.05 -13.18
C PRO A 198 20.03 12.28 -13.51
N SER A 199 18.73 12.09 -13.74
CA SER A 199 17.76 13.13 -14.11
C SER A 199 16.55 13.18 -13.18
N TYR A 200 16.69 12.64 -11.96
CA TYR A 200 15.58 12.38 -11.05
C TYR A 200 14.76 13.64 -10.73
N VAL A 201 13.44 13.48 -10.77
CA VAL A 201 12.44 14.43 -10.25
C VAL A 201 11.50 13.73 -9.28
N GLU A 202 10.77 14.49 -8.45
CA GLU A 202 9.90 13.95 -7.40
C GLU A 202 8.95 12.83 -7.89
N VAL A 203 8.42 12.92 -9.11
CA VAL A 203 7.52 11.92 -9.68
C VAL A 203 8.19 10.56 -9.93
N ASP A 204 9.50 10.50 -10.17
CA ASP A 204 10.25 9.24 -10.33
C ASP A 204 10.29 8.43 -9.02
N SER A 205 10.04 9.06 -7.86
CA SER A 205 9.89 8.34 -6.57
C SER A 205 8.77 7.29 -6.60
N ARG A 206 7.79 7.44 -7.49
CA ARG A 206 6.73 6.45 -7.70
C ARG A 206 7.26 5.15 -8.29
N ILE A 207 8.29 5.20 -9.13
CA ILE A 207 8.94 4.02 -9.76
C ILE A 207 9.58 3.17 -8.66
N ALA A 208 10.36 3.79 -7.77
CA ALA A 208 10.85 3.13 -6.55
C ALA A 208 9.70 2.65 -5.64
N GLY A 209 8.60 3.39 -5.60
CA GLY A 209 7.36 3.01 -4.92
C GLY A 209 6.80 1.68 -5.43
N VAL A 210 6.76 1.43 -6.75
CA VAL A 210 6.32 0.14 -7.31
C VAL A 210 7.26 -0.98 -6.87
N ALA A 211 8.57 -0.81 -7.09
CA ALA A 211 9.59 -1.81 -6.75
C ALA A 211 9.55 -2.20 -5.26
N GLY A 212 9.50 -1.19 -4.37
CA GLY A 212 9.44 -1.39 -2.92
C GLY A 212 8.14 -2.03 -2.46
N ASN A 213 7.00 -1.70 -3.08
CA ASN A 213 5.73 -2.33 -2.73
C ASN A 213 5.66 -3.79 -3.18
N PHE A 214 6.00 -4.11 -4.42
CA PHE A 214 6.05 -5.51 -4.87
C PHE A 214 7.11 -6.32 -4.13
N SER A 215 8.25 -5.71 -3.78
CA SER A 215 9.26 -6.34 -2.93
C SER A 215 8.74 -6.65 -1.52
N GLY A 216 7.94 -5.74 -0.95
CA GLY A 216 7.17 -5.98 0.26
C GLY A 216 6.22 -7.17 0.09
N ALA A 217 5.41 -7.18 -0.97
CA ALA A 217 4.44 -8.24 -1.23
C ALA A 217 5.09 -9.64 -1.26
N VAL A 218 6.22 -9.83 -1.96
CA VAL A 218 6.97 -11.10 -1.97
C VAL A 218 7.41 -11.50 -0.56
N THR A 219 8.03 -10.58 0.18
CA THR A 219 8.51 -10.81 1.55
C THR A 219 7.38 -11.22 2.51
N TYR A 220 6.24 -10.54 2.40
CA TYR A 220 5.05 -10.81 3.20
C TYR A 220 4.34 -12.10 2.76
N MET A 221 4.34 -12.46 1.47
CA MET A 221 3.79 -13.74 0.99
C MET A 221 4.57 -14.93 1.56
N CYS A 222 5.90 -14.89 1.48
CA CYS A 222 6.77 -15.89 2.10
C CYS A 222 6.56 -15.99 3.63
N SER A 223 6.36 -14.86 4.29
CA SER A 223 6.11 -14.82 5.75
C SER A 223 4.70 -15.31 6.14
N ALA A 224 3.73 -15.23 5.24
CA ALA A 224 2.32 -15.57 5.50
C ALA A 224 1.99 -17.05 5.27
N VAL A 225 2.89 -17.86 4.70
CA VAL A 225 2.67 -19.30 4.43
C VAL A 225 2.02 -20.07 5.60
N PRO A 226 2.47 -19.92 6.88
CA PRO A 226 1.88 -20.66 8.01
C PRO A 226 0.44 -20.25 8.35
N LEU A 227 -0.05 -19.13 7.81
CA LEU A 227 -1.35 -18.53 8.08
C LEU A 227 -2.38 -18.85 6.98
N VAL A 228 -1.91 -19.27 5.80
CA VAL A 228 -2.78 -19.58 4.67
C VAL A 228 -3.60 -20.84 5.00
N PRO A 229 -4.95 -20.78 4.98
CA PRO A 229 -5.77 -21.93 5.34
C PRO A 229 -5.55 -23.13 4.42
N THR A 230 -5.39 -24.32 5.00
CA THR A 230 -5.18 -25.58 4.25
C THR A 230 -6.37 -25.98 3.36
N ASN A 231 -7.51 -25.28 3.46
CA ASN A 231 -8.70 -25.46 2.65
C ASN A 231 -8.91 -24.36 1.58
N SER A 232 -7.95 -23.45 1.36
CA SER A 232 -8.07 -22.37 0.35
C SER A 232 -8.30 -22.88 -1.08
N GLY A 233 -7.87 -24.11 -1.40
CA GLY A 233 -8.15 -24.78 -2.68
C GLY A 233 -9.59 -25.26 -2.91
N ARG A 234 -10.58 -24.70 -2.19
CA ARG A 234 -12.02 -24.92 -2.44
C ARG A 234 -12.70 -23.80 -3.23
N VAL A 235 -11.98 -22.72 -3.48
CA VAL A 235 -12.40 -21.64 -4.38
C VAL A 235 -11.96 -22.01 -5.80
N GLU A 236 -12.78 -21.70 -6.80
CA GLU A 236 -12.37 -21.78 -8.21
C GLU A 236 -11.26 -20.75 -8.46
N LEU A 237 -10.04 -21.24 -8.69
CA LEU A 237 -8.85 -20.39 -8.83
C LEU A 237 -8.80 -19.82 -10.26
N ALA A 238 -8.40 -18.57 -10.39
CA ALA A 238 -8.08 -18.00 -11.70
C ALA A 238 -6.81 -18.68 -12.26
N GLU A 239 -6.78 -18.93 -13.56
CA GLU A 239 -5.57 -19.38 -14.25
C GLU A 239 -4.84 -18.16 -14.83
N SER A 240 -3.54 -18.05 -14.56
CA SER A 240 -2.69 -17.02 -15.16
C SER A 240 -2.60 -17.21 -16.66
N HIS A 241 -2.90 -16.13 -17.40
CA HIS A 241 -2.79 -16.06 -18.85
C HIS A 241 -1.57 -15.26 -19.33
N VAL A 242 -0.66 -14.88 -18.42
CA VAL A 242 0.59 -14.17 -18.75
C VAL A 242 1.49 -15.03 -19.62
N ALA A 243 1.83 -14.57 -20.83
CA ALA A 243 2.56 -15.38 -21.81
C ALA A 243 3.96 -15.81 -21.34
N ASP A 244 4.73 -14.88 -20.76
CA ASP A 244 6.02 -15.13 -20.12
C ASP A 244 6.10 -14.38 -18.78
N PRO A 245 5.95 -15.05 -17.63
CA PRO A 245 6.02 -14.43 -16.30
C PRO A 245 7.45 -14.01 -15.92
N ASN A 246 8.48 -14.37 -16.70
CA ASN A 246 9.85 -13.89 -16.51
C ASN A 246 10.16 -12.64 -17.36
N SER A 247 9.19 -12.14 -18.13
CA SER A 247 9.40 -11.01 -19.02
C SER A 247 9.74 -9.74 -18.23
N LEU A 248 10.99 -9.30 -18.35
CA LEU A 248 11.50 -8.10 -17.69
C LEU A 248 11.11 -6.82 -18.44
N VAL A 249 9.79 -6.61 -18.59
CA VAL A 249 9.20 -5.38 -19.11
C VAL A 249 8.15 -4.83 -18.14
N PRO A 250 7.89 -3.50 -18.11
CA PRO A 250 6.89 -2.92 -17.22
C PRO A 250 5.49 -3.34 -17.64
N PHE A 251 4.72 -3.91 -16.70
CA PHE A 251 3.36 -4.36 -17.02
C PHE A 251 2.37 -3.22 -17.29
N ILE A 252 2.55 -2.05 -16.67
CA ILE A 252 1.80 -0.82 -16.98
C ILE A 252 2.70 0.12 -17.77
N THR A 253 2.44 0.25 -19.08
CA THR A 253 3.09 1.23 -19.96
C THR A 253 2.18 2.42 -20.32
N HIS A 254 0.87 2.29 -20.07
CA HIS A 254 -0.09 3.38 -20.26
C HIS A 254 -1.20 3.25 -19.23
N ARG A 255 -1.70 4.39 -18.71
CA ARG A 255 -2.91 4.40 -17.88
C ARG A 255 -4.15 4.13 -18.73
N ASP A 256 -5.03 3.28 -18.23
CA ASP A 256 -6.36 3.00 -18.76
C ASP A 256 -7.45 3.24 -17.70
N ILE A 257 -8.69 2.87 -18.03
CA ILE A 257 -9.84 2.98 -17.11
C ILE A 257 -9.78 2.00 -15.93
N ALA A 258 -9.08 0.86 -16.05
CA ALA A 258 -8.88 -0.06 -14.94
C ALA A 258 -7.94 0.58 -13.90
N CYS A 259 -6.86 1.21 -14.34
CA CYS A 259 -5.99 2.01 -13.49
C CYS A 259 -6.71 3.19 -12.81
N GLU A 260 -7.59 3.90 -13.51
CA GLU A 260 -8.38 4.99 -12.90
C GLU A 260 -9.34 4.48 -11.82
N ARG A 261 -10.08 3.38 -12.11
CA ARG A 261 -10.95 2.72 -11.12
C ARG A 261 -10.16 2.26 -9.90
N LEU A 262 -9.01 1.61 -10.12
CA LEU A 262 -8.17 1.06 -9.05
C LEU A 262 -7.56 2.12 -8.14
N VAL A 263 -7.09 3.23 -8.74
CA VAL A 263 -6.59 4.37 -7.97
C VAL A 263 -7.70 4.98 -7.12
N GLY A 264 -8.89 5.21 -7.70
CA GLY A 264 -10.05 5.72 -6.94
C GLY A 264 -10.50 4.78 -5.82
N LEU A 265 -10.45 3.47 -6.05
CA LEU A 265 -10.76 2.42 -5.07
C LEU A 265 -9.85 2.53 -3.84
N PHE A 266 -8.52 2.52 -4.04
CA PHE A 266 -7.57 2.53 -2.92
C PHE A 266 -7.44 3.90 -2.26
N ASP A 267 -7.56 5.00 -3.00
CA ASP A 267 -7.57 6.35 -2.41
C ASP A 267 -8.80 6.51 -1.47
N ARG A 268 -9.96 5.92 -1.83
CA ARG A 268 -11.15 5.81 -0.95
C ARG A 268 -10.91 4.89 0.25
N GLN A 269 -10.42 3.67 0.01
CA GLN A 269 -10.17 2.68 1.07
C GLN A 269 -9.24 3.27 2.15
N ASN A 270 -8.12 3.89 1.73
CA ASN A 270 -7.16 4.56 2.61
C ASN A 270 -7.78 5.72 3.40
N ALA A 271 -8.76 6.44 2.84
CA ALA A 271 -9.49 7.48 3.57
C ALA A 271 -10.45 6.89 4.62
N VAL A 272 -11.18 5.83 4.29
CA VAL A 272 -12.17 5.18 5.17
C VAL A 272 -11.49 4.39 6.30
N LEU A 273 -10.46 3.61 5.99
CA LEU A 273 -9.78 2.74 6.94
C LEU A 273 -8.73 3.46 7.81
N ARG A 274 -8.41 4.74 7.56
CA ARG A 274 -7.37 5.50 8.27
C ARG A 274 -7.42 5.39 9.79
N GLY A 275 -8.63 5.49 10.37
CA GLY A 275 -8.81 5.41 11.83
C GLY A 275 -8.57 4.01 12.39
N TRP A 276 -8.91 2.97 11.63
CA TRP A 276 -8.65 1.57 11.98
C TRP A 276 -7.17 1.20 11.81
N ALA A 277 -6.54 1.65 10.72
CA ALA A 277 -5.11 1.43 10.44
C ALA A 277 -4.17 2.09 11.48
N ALA A 278 -4.67 3.07 12.24
CA ALA A 278 -3.95 3.70 13.35
C ALA A 278 -4.10 2.97 14.70
N THR A 279 -4.80 1.83 14.75
CA THR A 279 -4.96 1.02 15.98
C THR A 279 -3.77 0.08 16.22
N ASP A 280 -3.61 -0.39 17.46
CA ASP A 280 -2.56 -1.34 17.82
C ASP A 280 -2.94 -2.76 17.36
N SER A 281 -2.36 -3.18 16.24
CA SER A 281 -2.53 -4.52 15.67
C SER A 281 -1.86 -5.65 16.48
N SER A 282 -1.10 -5.35 17.54
CA SER A 282 -0.55 -6.37 18.44
C SER A 282 -1.57 -6.92 19.45
N ILE A 283 -2.77 -6.34 19.53
CA ILE A 283 -3.84 -6.78 20.43
C ILE A 283 -4.72 -7.83 19.72
N PRO A 284 -4.74 -9.10 20.17
CA PRO A 284 -5.59 -10.15 19.59
C PRO A 284 -7.07 -9.92 19.89
N ALA A 285 -7.96 -10.51 19.10
CA ALA A 285 -9.42 -10.40 19.25
C ALA A 285 -9.93 -10.74 20.66
N ALA A 286 -9.31 -11.72 21.33
CA ALA A 286 -9.62 -12.11 22.71
C ALA A 286 -9.33 -11.03 23.77
N HIS A 287 -8.67 -9.93 23.39
CA HIS A 287 -8.30 -8.81 24.27
C HIS A 287 -8.80 -7.45 23.76
N TRP A 288 -9.65 -7.42 22.72
CA TRP A 288 -10.28 -6.19 22.27
C TRP A 288 -11.28 -5.63 23.28
N SER A 289 -11.30 -4.30 23.40
CA SER A 289 -12.42 -3.58 23.99
C SER A 289 -13.65 -3.65 23.07
N ALA A 290 -14.84 -3.37 23.60
CA ALA A 290 -16.06 -3.30 22.79
C ALA A 290 -15.99 -2.26 21.65
N GLU A 291 -15.18 -1.20 21.82
CA GLU A 291 -14.91 -0.22 20.78
C GLU A 291 -14.00 -0.80 19.69
N GLN A 292 -12.92 -1.49 20.06
CA GLN A 292 -12.03 -2.17 19.12
C GLN A 292 -12.75 -3.29 18.37
N GLU A 293 -13.62 -4.07 19.03
CA GLU A 293 -14.44 -5.09 18.38
C GLU A 293 -15.40 -4.47 17.36
N THR A 294 -16.04 -3.36 17.70
CA THR A 294 -16.93 -2.62 16.79
C THR A 294 -16.17 -2.06 15.59
N LEU A 295 -14.98 -1.49 15.82
CA LEU A 295 -14.14 -0.91 14.78
C LEU A 295 -13.57 -1.98 13.82
N ASN A 296 -13.08 -3.10 14.34
CA ASN A 296 -12.61 -4.22 13.52
C ASN A 296 -13.76 -4.88 12.72
N ARG A 297 -14.95 -4.99 13.29
CA ARG A 297 -16.17 -5.45 12.58
C ARG A 297 -16.56 -4.50 11.44
N ALA A 298 -16.42 -3.19 11.65
CA ALA A 298 -16.62 -2.20 10.58
C ALA A 298 -15.55 -2.31 9.49
N ALA A 299 -14.26 -2.44 9.87
CA ALA A 299 -13.16 -2.65 8.94
C ALA A 299 -13.34 -3.92 8.09
N ARG A 300 -13.73 -5.05 8.70
CA ARG A 300 -14.10 -6.29 7.99
C ARG A 300 -15.14 -6.01 6.90
N THR A 301 -16.18 -5.25 7.23
CA THR A 301 -17.28 -4.94 6.30
C THR A 301 -16.79 -4.13 5.09
N VAL A 302 -15.90 -3.16 5.31
CA VAL A 302 -15.26 -2.37 4.23
C VAL A 302 -14.36 -3.26 3.38
N ILE A 303 -13.44 -4.01 4.00
CA ILE A 303 -12.49 -4.89 3.29
C ILE A 303 -13.23 -5.94 2.45
N SER A 304 -14.27 -6.58 2.99
CA SER A 304 -15.08 -7.55 2.26
C SER A 304 -15.87 -6.93 1.09
N GLY A 305 -16.25 -5.65 1.16
CA GLY A 305 -16.84 -4.92 0.04
C GLY A 305 -15.80 -4.60 -1.04
N ASP A 306 -14.63 -4.10 -0.61
CA ASP A 306 -13.53 -3.75 -1.50
C ASP A 306 -13.00 -4.97 -2.29
N VAL A 307 -13.04 -6.19 -1.71
CA VAL A 307 -12.71 -7.45 -2.42
C VAL A 307 -13.49 -7.60 -3.72
N ALA A 308 -14.80 -7.36 -3.69
CA ALA A 308 -15.65 -7.49 -4.88
C ALA A 308 -15.30 -6.43 -5.93
N GLU A 309 -15.05 -5.19 -5.51
CA GLU A 309 -14.62 -4.12 -6.41
C GLU A 309 -13.23 -4.38 -7.03
N VAL A 310 -12.28 -4.97 -6.27
CA VAL A 310 -10.98 -5.43 -6.81
C VAL A 310 -11.19 -6.49 -7.90
N GLN A 311 -12.04 -7.49 -7.65
CA GLN A 311 -12.35 -8.55 -8.61
C GLN A 311 -13.06 -8.02 -9.87
N GLU A 312 -13.95 -7.03 -9.74
CA GLU A 312 -14.56 -6.33 -10.88
C GLU A 312 -13.57 -5.50 -11.72
N VAL A 313 -12.46 -5.04 -11.13
CA VAL A 313 -11.37 -4.41 -11.88
C VAL A 313 -10.50 -5.47 -12.55
N ALA A 314 -10.19 -6.57 -11.85
CA ALA A 314 -9.43 -7.70 -12.39
C ALA A 314 -10.11 -8.34 -13.61
N ALA A 315 -11.43 -8.50 -13.57
CA ALA A 315 -12.23 -9.03 -14.68
C ALA A 315 -12.44 -8.04 -15.84
N ALA A 316 -12.12 -6.76 -15.66
CA ALA A 316 -12.34 -5.70 -16.64
C ALA A 316 -11.07 -5.15 -17.29
N THR A 317 -9.88 -5.64 -16.91
CA THR A 317 -8.60 -5.30 -17.55
C THR A 317 -8.19 -6.40 -18.54
N ASP A 318 -7.69 -5.99 -19.70
CA ASP A 318 -7.06 -6.89 -20.68
C ASP A 318 -5.58 -7.22 -20.32
N ASN A 319 -5.07 -6.67 -19.21
CA ASN A 319 -3.70 -6.88 -18.73
C ASN A 319 -3.64 -8.08 -17.78
N GLY A 320 -3.18 -9.23 -18.31
CA GLY A 320 -3.10 -10.48 -17.55
C GLY A 320 -2.31 -10.38 -16.23
N LEU A 321 -1.19 -9.66 -16.19
CA LEU A 321 -0.40 -9.51 -14.96
C LEU A 321 -1.14 -8.64 -13.94
N MET A 322 -1.81 -7.58 -14.39
CA MET A 322 -2.67 -6.77 -13.52
C MET A 322 -3.85 -7.59 -12.97
N GLN A 323 -4.46 -8.44 -13.80
CA GLN A 323 -5.53 -9.37 -13.39
C GLN A 323 -5.02 -10.38 -12.34
N ASP A 324 -3.88 -11.01 -12.57
CA ASP A 324 -3.29 -12.01 -11.67
C ASP A 324 -2.92 -11.38 -10.30
N LEU A 325 -2.29 -10.20 -10.30
CA LEU A 325 -1.97 -9.49 -9.05
C LEU A 325 -3.21 -8.98 -8.30
N LEU A 326 -4.26 -8.52 -9.00
CA LEU A 326 -5.52 -8.10 -8.36
C LEU A 326 -6.28 -9.29 -7.77
N ASN A 327 -6.31 -10.42 -8.47
CA ASN A 327 -6.90 -11.66 -7.96
C ASN A 327 -6.15 -12.16 -6.72
N ALA A 328 -4.81 -12.15 -6.74
CA ALA A 328 -4.00 -12.46 -5.56
C ALA A 328 -4.30 -11.49 -4.40
N GLN A 329 -4.40 -10.19 -4.67
CA GLN A 329 -4.74 -9.19 -3.65
C GLN A 329 -6.11 -9.47 -3.02
N ALA A 330 -7.12 -9.75 -3.83
CA ALA A 330 -8.47 -10.08 -3.36
C ALA A 330 -8.47 -11.32 -2.44
N LEU A 331 -7.71 -12.37 -2.77
CA LEU A 331 -7.59 -13.57 -1.93
C LEU A 331 -7.01 -13.25 -0.54
N TYR A 332 -5.91 -12.48 -0.46
CA TYR A 332 -5.31 -12.08 0.81
C TYR A 332 -6.22 -11.11 1.61
N MET A 333 -6.95 -10.22 0.94
CA MET A 333 -7.97 -9.37 1.57
C MET A 333 -9.11 -10.19 2.18
N SER A 334 -9.63 -11.20 1.45
CA SER A 334 -10.64 -12.13 1.96
C SER A 334 -10.14 -12.93 3.16
N ALA A 335 -8.94 -13.52 3.06
CA ALA A 335 -8.35 -14.30 4.15
C ALA A 335 -8.18 -13.46 5.42
N PHE A 336 -7.69 -12.23 5.30
CA PHE A 336 -7.60 -11.31 6.44
C PHE A 336 -8.97 -10.93 7.00
N ALA A 337 -9.95 -10.61 6.14
CA ALA A 337 -11.30 -10.28 6.56
C ALA A 337 -11.97 -11.44 7.32
N ASP A 338 -11.71 -12.69 6.94
CA ASP A 338 -12.21 -13.88 7.64
C ASP A 338 -11.45 -14.22 8.92
N ALA A 339 -10.18 -13.79 9.05
CA ALA A 339 -9.42 -13.91 10.29
C ALA A 339 -9.88 -12.93 11.39
N ILE A 340 -10.40 -11.73 11.03
CA ILE A 340 -10.80 -10.67 11.97
C ILE A 340 -11.58 -11.15 13.22
N PRO A 341 -12.62 -12.02 13.12
CA PRO A 341 -13.37 -12.48 14.30
C PRO A 341 -12.56 -13.28 15.33
N THR A 342 -11.42 -13.85 14.92
CA THR A 342 -10.52 -14.67 15.75
C THR A 342 -9.08 -14.13 15.73
N TYR A 343 -8.91 -12.86 15.34
CA TYR A 343 -7.62 -12.25 14.99
C TYR A 343 -6.51 -12.50 16.01
N ALA A 344 -5.38 -13.02 15.52
CA ALA A 344 -4.08 -13.05 16.17
C ALA A 344 -3.13 -12.05 15.49
N PRO A 345 -2.11 -11.51 16.19
CA PRO A 345 -1.21 -10.50 15.61
C PRO A 345 -0.49 -10.92 14.33
N ASP A 346 -0.24 -12.23 14.16
CA ASP A 346 0.40 -12.76 12.95
C ASP A 346 -0.52 -12.66 11.72
N ASP A 347 -1.86 -12.65 11.88
CA ASP A 347 -2.80 -12.47 10.76
C ASP A 347 -2.61 -11.12 10.05
N ALA A 348 -1.95 -10.14 10.69
CA ALA A 348 -1.55 -8.88 10.06
C ALA A 348 -0.70 -9.09 8.79
N GLN A 349 0.04 -10.20 8.69
CA GLN A 349 0.83 -10.53 7.50
C GLN A 349 -0.06 -10.66 6.25
N LEU A 350 -1.28 -11.21 6.38
CA LEU A 350 -2.26 -11.33 5.29
C LEU A 350 -2.68 -9.94 4.79
N TRP A 351 -2.96 -9.01 5.72
CA TRP A 351 -3.25 -7.61 5.38
C TRP A 351 -2.04 -6.89 4.77
N SER A 352 -0.82 -7.18 5.24
CA SER A 352 0.39 -6.63 4.64
C SER A 352 0.57 -7.07 3.19
N VAL A 353 0.38 -8.36 2.85
CA VAL A 353 0.41 -8.82 1.44
C VAL A 353 -0.58 -8.03 0.59
N ALA A 354 -1.84 -7.97 1.02
CA ALA A 354 -2.89 -7.23 0.30
C ALA A 354 -2.56 -5.73 0.12
N THR A 355 -2.04 -5.10 1.17
CA THR A 355 -1.67 -3.68 1.16
C THR A 355 -0.51 -3.41 0.21
N TYR A 356 0.52 -4.26 0.23
CA TYR A 356 1.70 -4.11 -0.61
C TYR A 356 1.40 -4.41 -2.10
N LEU A 357 0.53 -5.39 -2.39
CA LEU A 357 0.00 -5.60 -3.75
C LEU A 357 -0.75 -4.36 -4.25
N GLY A 358 -1.74 -3.88 -3.49
CA GLY A 358 -2.53 -2.71 -3.86
C GLY A 358 -1.72 -1.42 -3.97
N GLY A 359 -0.73 -1.24 -3.10
CA GLY A 359 0.22 -0.12 -3.13
C GLY A 359 1.09 -0.14 -4.39
N GLY A 360 1.61 -1.30 -4.78
CA GLY A 360 2.42 -1.47 -5.98
C GLY A 360 1.61 -1.25 -7.27
N LEU A 361 0.41 -1.83 -7.33
CA LEU A 361 -0.54 -1.61 -8.43
C LEU A 361 -0.97 -0.14 -8.55
N SER A 362 -1.32 0.51 -7.44
CA SER A 362 -1.68 1.95 -7.42
C SER A 362 -0.51 2.82 -7.85
N ALA A 363 0.71 2.51 -7.40
CA ALA A 363 1.91 3.21 -7.80
C ALA A 363 2.18 3.05 -9.30
N ALA A 364 2.07 1.84 -9.86
CA ALA A 364 2.29 1.58 -11.28
C ALA A 364 1.27 2.34 -12.15
N CYS A 365 -0.01 2.33 -11.77
CA CYS A 365 -1.06 3.14 -12.39
C CYS A 365 -0.90 4.67 -12.22
N LYS A 366 0.07 5.13 -11.42
CA LYS A 366 0.41 6.53 -11.18
C LYS A 366 1.80 6.92 -11.74
N VAL A 367 2.55 6.00 -12.34
CA VAL A 367 3.83 6.25 -13.02
C VAL A 367 3.59 6.66 -14.48
N GLU A 368 4.41 7.58 -14.98
CA GLU A 368 4.53 7.92 -16.40
C GLU A 368 5.91 7.42 -16.87
N LEU A 369 5.92 6.41 -17.76
CA LEU A 369 7.16 5.75 -18.25
C LEU A 369 7.67 6.40 -19.54
#